data_AF-A0A235HVQ2-F1
#
_entry.id   AF-A0A235HVQ2-F1
#
_cell.length_a   1.000
_cell.length_b   1.000
_cell.length_c   1.000
_cell.angle_alpha   90.00
_cell.angle_beta   90.00
_cell.angle_gamma   90.00
#
_symmetry.space_group_name_H-M   'P 1'
#
loop_
_entity.id
_entity.type
_entity.pdbx_description
1 polymer ?
#
loop_
_entity_poly.entity_id
_entity_poly.type
_entity_poly.pdbx_seq_one_letter_code
_entity_poly.pdbx_strand_id
1 'polypeptide(L)'
;MTKATLNTQNPEITRNYITHLLQQLTDDYKNTKEERKKLASLSPVSDEEFTVLEEIELLTVDIRGYASQIQARGRIENEQQAIERLQTMHVFDVPAIAQFYFVTDGDYKQIKAYIRMLDYLRLLILEYLRSCQNLQQESAQIE
;
A
#
# COMPACT_ATOMS: atom_id res chain seq x y z
N MET A 1 32.85 4.74 -20.24
CA MET A 1 31.86 5.01 -19.18
C MET A 1 30.48 4.74 -19.73
N THR A 2 29.90 3.60 -19.39
CA THR A 2 28.59 3.14 -19.85
C THR A 2 27.51 3.94 -19.14
N LYS A 3 26.67 4.64 -19.91
CA LYS A 3 25.42 5.29 -19.48
C LYS A 3 24.38 4.22 -19.07
N ALA A 4 24.72 3.40 -18.09
CA ALA A 4 23.74 2.62 -17.35
C ALA A 4 23.22 3.50 -16.22
N THR A 5 22.64 4.64 -16.56
CA THR A 5 21.76 5.33 -15.63
C THR A 5 20.54 4.45 -15.54
N LEU A 6 20.38 3.79 -14.40
CA LEU A 6 19.20 3.04 -14.02
C LEU A 6 17.97 3.88 -14.40
N ASN A 7 17.20 3.38 -15.36
CA ASN A 7 15.93 3.95 -15.77
C ASN A 7 14.89 3.66 -14.67
N THR A 8 15.10 4.22 -13.48
CA THR A 8 14.21 4.18 -12.31
C THR A 8 13.02 5.13 -12.46
N GLN A 9 12.76 5.64 -13.67
CA GLN A 9 11.69 6.59 -13.97
C GLN A 9 10.75 6.06 -15.07
N ASN A 10 10.69 4.74 -15.29
CA ASN A 10 9.72 4.19 -16.23
C ASN A 10 8.44 3.77 -15.49
N PRO A 11 7.32 4.51 -15.63
CA PRO A 11 6.08 4.17 -14.96
C PRO A 11 5.57 2.77 -15.32
N GLU A 12 5.87 2.26 -16.52
CA GLU A 12 5.46 0.91 -16.91
C GLU A 12 6.16 -0.18 -16.08
N ILE A 13 7.43 0.05 -15.70
CA ILE A 13 8.14 -0.87 -14.80
C ILE A 13 7.48 -0.85 -13.42
N THR A 14 7.25 0.33 -12.86
CA THR A 14 6.60 0.48 -11.55
C THR A 14 5.18 -0.09 -11.56
N ARG A 15 4.41 0.10 -12.64
CA ARG A 15 3.08 -0.48 -12.84
C ARG A 15 3.09 -2.01 -12.84
N ASN A 16 4.07 -2.62 -13.50
CA ASN A 16 4.24 -4.07 -13.49
C ASN A 16 4.54 -4.59 -12.09
N TYR A 17 5.38 -3.88 -11.33
CA TYR A 17 5.64 -4.22 -9.92
C TYR A 17 4.39 -4.07 -9.04
N ILE A 18 3.63 -2.98 -9.19
CA ILE A 18 2.34 -2.77 -8.49
C ILE A 18 1.40 -3.94 -8.78
N THR A 19 1.29 -4.34 -10.05
CA THR A 19 0.42 -5.44 -10.48
C THR A 19 0.84 -6.77 -9.86
N HIS A 20 2.14 -7.08 -9.88
CA HIS A 20 2.67 -8.31 -9.28
C HIS A 20 2.45 -8.32 -7.76
N LEU A 21 2.77 -7.21 -7.09
CA LEU A 21 2.64 -7.11 -5.64
C LEU A 21 1.18 -7.16 -5.19
N LEU A 22 0.25 -6.57 -5.95
CA LEU A 22 -1.19 -6.66 -5.67
C LEU A 22 -1.67 -8.13 -5.71
N GLN A 23 -1.19 -8.91 -6.68
CA GLN A 23 -1.51 -10.34 -6.75
C GLN A 23 -0.91 -11.09 -5.56
N GLN A 24 0.35 -10.84 -5.21
CA GLN A 24 0.99 -11.45 -4.03
C GLN A 24 0.23 -11.11 -2.74
N LEU A 25 -0.11 -9.84 -2.51
CA LEU A 25 -0.89 -9.39 -1.36
C LEU A 25 -2.28 -10.03 -1.30
N THR A 26 -2.87 -10.37 -2.44
CA THR A 26 -4.15 -11.10 -2.48
C THR A 26 -4.01 -12.50 -1.89
N ASP A 27 -2.90 -13.17 -2.17
CA ASP A 27 -2.64 -14.51 -1.65
C ASP A 27 -2.12 -14.46 -0.20
N ASP A 28 -1.26 -13.51 0.13
CA ASP A 28 -0.78 -13.27 1.51
C ASP A 28 -1.96 -13.01 2.45
N TYR A 29 -2.92 -12.19 2.05
CA TYR A 29 -4.12 -11.90 2.84
C TYR A 29 -5.02 -13.13 3.07
N LYS A 30 -5.05 -14.09 2.13
CA LYS A 30 -5.74 -15.38 2.36
C LYS A 30 -4.99 -16.19 3.42
N ASN A 31 -3.66 -16.16 3.38
CA ASN A 31 -2.81 -16.90 4.31
C ASN A 31 -2.92 -16.37 5.75
N THR A 32 -3.19 -15.07 5.94
CA THR A 32 -3.40 -14.49 7.28
C THR A 32 -4.70 -14.93 7.97
N LYS A 33 -5.55 -15.76 7.36
CA LYS A 33 -6.89 -16.13 7.87
C LYS A 33 -6.91 -16.53 9.35
N GLU A 34 -6.03 -17.43 9.77
CA GLU A 34 -6.02 -17.90 11.16
C GLU A 34 -5.51 -16.82 12.14
N GLU A 35 -4.57 -15.99 11.72
CA GLU A 35 -4.11 -14.84 12.52
C GLU A 35 -5.20 -13.77 12.64
N ARG A 36 -5.95 -13.49 11.56
CA ARG A 36 -7.09 -12.56 11.58
C ARG A 36 -8.24 -13.05 12.44
N LYS A 37 -8.54 -14.36 12.46
CA LYS A 37 -9.51 -14.92 13.41
C LYS A 37 -9.12 -14.68 14.87
N LYS A 38 -7.84 -14.85 15.19
CA LYS A 38 -7.34 -14.57 16.54
C LYS A 38 -7.48 -13.08 16.87
N LEU A 39 -7.13 -12.19 15.95
CA LEU A 39 -7.31 -10.75 16.14
C LEU A 39 -8.78 -10.36 16.31
N ALA A 40 -9.69 -10.94 15.52
CA ALA A 40 -11.12 -10.70 15.64
C ALA A 40 -11.72 -11.15 16.99
N SER A 41 -11.05 -12.05 17.71
CA SER A 41 -11.47 -12.49 19.04
C SER A 41 -10.99 -11.56 20.17
N LEU A 42 -10.12 -10.60 19.88
CA LEU A 42 -9.67 -9.60 20.84
C LEU A 42 -10.72 -8.48 20.90
N SER A 43 -11.20 -8.19 22.10
CA SER A 43 -12.10 -7.06 22.32
C SER A 43 -11.38 -5.73 22.06
N PRO A 44 -12.09 -4.72 21.53
CA PRO A 44 -11.53 -3.38 21.41
C PRO A 44 -11.20 -2.80 22.80
N VAL A 45 -10.25 -1.86 22.85
CA VAL A 45 -9.88 -1.16 24.09
C VAL A 45 -11.01 -0.23 24.54
N SER A 46 -11.81 0.27 23.59
CA SER A 46 -13.05 1.02 23.82
C SER A 46 -14.01 0.89 22.63
N ASP A 47 -15.31 1.08 22.84
CA ASP A 47 -16.33 1.00 21.76
C ASP A 47 -16.21 2.13 20.72
N GLU A 48 -15.38 3.15 20.97
CA GLU A 48 -15.17 4.31 20.09
C GLU A 48 -13.91 4.15 19.20
N GLU A 49 -13.09 3.14 19.44
CA GLU A 49 -11.84 2.90 18.71
C GLU A 49 -11.96 1.68 17.79
N PHE A 50 -11.43 1.80 16.58
CA PHE A 50 -11.28 0.65 15.70
C PHE A 50 -10.32 -0.37 16.32
N THR A 51 -10.66 -1.65 16.19
CA THR A 51 -9.74 -2.74 16.47
C THR A 51 -8.56 -2.70 15.50
N VAL A 52 -7.45 -3.33 15.89
CA VAL A 52 -6.28 -3.53 15.02
C VAL A 52 -6.68 -4.16 13.69
N LEU A 53 -7.61 -5.13 13.72
CA LEU A 53 -8.07 -5.79 12.50
C LEU A 53 -8.81 -4.82 11.59
N GLU A 54 -9.72 -4.01 12.12
CA GLU A 54 -10.48 -3.03 11.32
C GLU A 54 -9.56 -2.01 10.67
N GLU A 55 -8.58 -1.49 11.39
CA GLU A 55 -7.58 -0.56 10.84
C GLU A 55 -6.79 -1.18 9.68
N ILE A 56 -6.38 -2.44 9.81
CA ILE A 56 -5.73 -3.17 8.73
C ILE A 56 -6.67 -3.32 7.53
N GLU A 57 -7.93 -3.67 7.75
CA GLU A 57 -8.91 -3.86 6.68
C GLU A 57 -9.21 -2.54 5.93
N LEU A 58 -9.30 -1.41 6.64
CA LEU A 58 -9.47 -0.08 6.04
C LEU A 58 -8.31 0.27 5.10
N LEU A 59 -7.06 0.15 5.60
CA LEU A 59 -5.87 0.40 4.79
C LEU A 59 -5.77 -0.58 3.61
N THR A 60 -6.13 -1.84 3.83
CA THR A 60 -6.16 -2.87 2.79
C THR A 60 -7.10 -2.49 1.66
N VAL A 61 -8.32 -2.02 1.97
CA VAL A 61 -9.31 -1.62 0.97
C VAL A 61 -8.81 -0.42 0.16
N ASP A 62 -8.31 0.62 0.82
CA ASP A 62 -7.88 1.85 0.15
C ASP A 62 -6.65 1.61 -0.74
N ILE A 63 -5.57 1.06 -0.19
CA ILE A 63 -4.29 0.91 -0.90
C ILE A 63 -4.45 -0.08 -2.07
N ARG A 64 -5.12 -1.22 -1.86
CA ARG A 64 -5.36 -2.18 -2.95
C ARG A 64 -6.35 -1.64 -3.97
N GLY A 65 -7.33 -0.83 -3.56
CA GLY A 65 -8.25 -0.15 -4.47
C GLY A 65 -7.52 0.73 -5.47
N TYR A 66 -6.56 1.54 -5.01
CA TYR A 66 -5.70 2.33 -5.89
C TYR A 66 -4.83 1.47 -6.81
N ALA A 67 -4.20 0.41 -6.28
CA ALA A 67 -3.41 -0.52 -7.10
C ALA A 67 -4.27 -1.20 -8.19
N SER A 68 -5.51 -1.60 -7.88
CA SER A 68 -6.44 -2.19 -8.84
C SER A 68 -6.83 -1.22 -9.95
N GLN A 69 -6.99 0.07 -9.65
CA GLN A 69 -7.23 1.09 -10.68
C GLN A 69 -6.03 1.22 -11.64
N ILE A 70 -4.81 1.26 -11.10
CA ILE A 70 -3.57 1.27 -11.90
C ILE A 70 -3.45 0.01 -12.77
N GLN A 71 -3.72 -1.16 -12.20
CA GLN A 71 -3.69 -2.42 -12.93
C GLN A 71 -4.66 -2.37 -14.12
N ALA A 72 -5.93 -2.02 -13.86
CA ALA A 72 -6.99 -2.09 -14.85
C ALA A 72 -6.93 -0.99 -15.92
N ARG A 73 -6.53 0.23 -15.54
CA ARG A 73 -6.67 1.43 -16.39
C ARG A 73 -5.38 2.23 -16.60
N GLY A 74 -4.32 1.92 -15.86
CA GLY A 74 -3.08 2.71 -15.89
C GLY A 74 -3.24 4.13 -15.31
N ARG A 75 -4.31 4.39 -14.55
CA ARG A 75 -4.57 5.69 -13.90
C ARG A 75 -5.48 5.52 -12.70
N ILE A 76 -5.46 6.52 -11.82
CA ILE A 76 -6.34 6.60 -10.64
C ILE A 76 -7.36 7.75 -10.83
N GLU A 77 -8.58 7.55 -10.35
CA GLU A 77 -9.59 8.62 -10.27
C GLU A 77 -9.20 9.66 -9.21
N ASN A 78 -9.34 10.95 -9.54
CA ASN A 78 -8.94 12.07 -8.68
C ASN A 78 -7.49 11.94 -8.18
N GLU A 79 -6.55 11.77 -9.11
CA GLU A 79 -5.14 11.47 -8.84
C GLU A 79 -4.51 12.35 -7.74
N GLN A 80 -4.72 13.66 -7.77
CA GLN A 80 -4.16 14.57 -6.76
C GLN A 80 -4.67 14.26 -5.34
N GLN A 81 -5.97 14.01 -5.19
CA GLN A 81 -6.56 13.61 -3.92
C GLN A 81 -6.05 12.24 -3.47
N ALA A 82 -5.85 11.31 -4.42
CA ALA A 82 -5.27 10.01 -4.12
C ALA A 82 -3.82 10.13 -3.61
N ILE A 83 -3.00 11.00 -4.23
CA ILE A 83 -1.64 11.29 -3.77
C ILE A 83 -1.66 11.84 -2.36
N GLU A 84 -2.49 12.85 -2.07
CA GLU A 84 -2.61 13.45 -0.74
C GLU A 84 -3.01 12.41 0.32
N ARG A 85 -3.99 11.56 0.01
CA ARG A 85 -4.41 10.46 0.90
C ARG A 85 -3.30 9.44 1.12
N LEU A 86 -2.65 8.97 0.04
CA LEU A 86 -1.56 7.99 0.12
C LEU A 86 -0.34 8.53 0.88
N GLN A 87 -0.12 9.85 0.87
CA GLN A 87 0.93 10.50 1.65
C GLN A 87 0.62 10.51 3.14
N THR A 88 -0.65 10.55 3.56
CA THR A 88 -1.04 10.53 4.97
C THR A 88 -1.30 9.12 5.51
N MET A 89 -1.51 8.13 4.63
CA MET A 89 -1.81 6.73 5.00
C MET A 89 -0.55 5.92 5.38
N HIS A 90 0.32 6.46 6.21
CA HIS A 90 1.44 5.69 6.74
C HIS A 90 0.91 4.60 7.68
N VAL A 91 1.14 3.33 7.33
CA VAL A 91 0.54 2.20 8.05
C VAL A 91 0.97 2.17 9.53
N PHE A 92 2.17 2.66 9.85
CA PHE A 92 2.70 2.74 11.21
C PHE A 92 2.39 4.05 11.95
N ASP A 93 1.71 5.01 11.31
CA ASP A 93 1.17 6.18 11.99
C ASP A 93 -0.17 5.88 12.67
N VAL A 94 -0.79 4.73 12.34
CA VAL A 94 -2.00 4.22 13.02
C VAL A 94 -1.59 3.59 14.37
N PRO A 95 -1.99 4.16 15.52
CA PRO A 95 -1.49 3.73 16.83
C PRO A 95 -1.76 2.26 17.13
N ALA A 96 -2.97 1.77 16.80
CA ALA A 96 -3.35 0.38 17.01
C ALA A 96 -2.44 -0.59 16.23
N ILE A 97 -2.11 -0.27 14.98
CA ILE A 97 -1.22 -1.08 14.14
C ILE A 97 0.21 -1.01 14.66
N ALA A 98 0.72 0.18 14.99
CA ALA A 98 2.08 0.34 15.49
C ALA A 98 2.27 -0.45 16.79
N GLN A 99 1.36 -0.29 17.75
CA GLN A 99 1.43 -0.98 19.03
C GLN A 99 1.35 -2.51 18.84
N PHE A 100 0.41 -2.99 18.04
CA PHE A 100 0.34 -4.41 17.68
C PHE A 100 1.64 -4.92 17.04
N TYR A 101 2.15 -4.20 16.04
CA TYR A 101 3.30 -4.63 15.25
C TYR A 101 4.58 -4.73 16.09
N PHE A 102 4.82 -3.78 16.99
CA PHE A 102 6.06 -3.73 17.78
C PHE A 102 5.99 -4.49 19.11
N VAL A 103 4.80 -4.75 19.67
CA VAL A 103 4.66 -5.40 20.99
C VAL A 103 4.49 -6.93 20.89
N THR A 104 3.83 -7.46 19.86
CA THR A 104 3.56 -8.91 19.77
C THR A 104 4.74 -9.68 19.14
N ASP A 105 5.93 -9.61 19.74
CA ASP A 105 7.14 -10.20 19.19
C ASP A 105 7.03 -11.73 19.01
N GLY A 106 7.47 -12.22 17.86
CA GLY A 106 7.45 -13.66 17.51
C GLY A 106 6.09 -14.21 17.05
N ASP A 107 4.98 -13.57 17.42
CA ASP A 107 3.61 -13.92 17.00
C ASP A 107 3.15 -13.12 15.77
N TYR A 108 2.07 -13.61 15.14
CA TYR A 108 1.39 -12.92 14.03
C TYR A 108 2.30 -12.61 12.82
N LYS A 109 3.19 -13.54 12.48
CA LYS A 109 4.22 -13.34 11.44
C LYS A 109 3.63 -13.01 10.08
N GLN A 110 2.51 -13.63 9.72
CA GLN A 110 1.94 -13.49 8.38
C GLN A 110 1.28 -12.13 8.21
N ILE A 111 0.49 -11.69 9.19
CA ILE A 111 -0.18 -10.39 9.13
C ILE A 111 0.83 -9.25 9.31
N LYS A 112 1.89 -9.41 10.12
CA LYS A 112 2.99 -8.44 10.15
C LYS A 112 3.69 -8.32 8.80
N ALA A 113 3.99 -9.44 8.15
CA ALA A 113 4.56 -9.41 6.79
C ALA A 113 3.61 -8.71 5.82
N TYR A 114 2.32 -9.01 5.89
CA TYR A 114 1.27 -8.39 5.08
C TYR A 114 1.20 -6.86 5.28
N ILE A 115 1.15 -6.37 6.52
CA ILE A 115 1.15 -4.95 6.89
C ILE A 115 2.34 -4.21 6.24
N ARG A 116 3.55 -4.78 6.35
CA ARG A 116 4.74 -4.21 5.74
C ARG A 116 4.66 -4.16 4.22
N MET A 117 4.18 -5.24 3.59
CA MET A 117 4.05 -5.28 2.13
C MET A 117 2.94 -4.36 1.61
N LEU A 118 1.92 -4.10 2.44
CA LEU A 118 0.87 -3.13 2.15
C LEU A 118 1.41 -1.69 2.15
N ASP A 119 2.22 -1.31 3.14
CA ASP A 119 2.88 0.00 3.14
C ASP A 119 3.88 0.14 1.98
N TYR A 120 4.56 -0.95 1.61
CA TYR A 120 5.42 -0.95 0.44
C TYR A 120 4.62 -0.73 -0.86
N LEU A 121 3.44 -1.37 -1.01
CA LEU A 121 2.56 -1.12 -2.15
C LEU A 121 2.13 0.36 -2.22
N ARG A 122 1.80 0.97 -1.08
CA ARG A 122 1.46 2.41 -1.01
C ARG A 122 2.60 3.29 -1.55
N LEU A 123 3.85 3.00 -1.17
CA LEU A 123 5.02 3.71 -1.67
C LEU A 123 5.19 3.56 -3.18
N LEU A 124 5.02 2.34 -3.72
CA LEU A 124 5.11 2.10 -5.17
C LEU A 124 4.02 2.85 -5.94
N ILE A 125 2.80 2.92 -5.42
CA ILE A 125 1.72 3.71 -6.03
C ILE A 125 2.12 5.19 -6.08
N LEU A 126 2.63 5.76 -4.99
CA LEU A 126 3.10 7.15 -4.97
C LEU A 126 4.22 7.41 -5.97
N GLU A 127 5.18 6.48 -6.09
CA GLU A 127 6.26 6.56 -7.06
C GLU A 127 5.75 6.54 -8.50
N TYR A 128 4.78 5.66 -8.79
CA TYR A 128 4.15 5.56 -10.10
C TYR A 128 3.46 6.86 -10.49
N LEU A 129 2.61 7.40 -9.59
CA LEU A 129 1.86 8.63 -9.85
C LEU A 129 2.80 9.83 -10.08
N ARG A 130 3.84 9.98 -9.24
CA ARG A 130 4.83 11.05 -9.41
C ARG A 130 5.59 10.93 -10.73
N SER A 131 5.92 9.71 -11.15
CA SER A 131 6.59 9.46 -12.43
C SER A 131 5.70 9.83 -13.62
N CYS A 132 4.40 9.52 -13.55
CA CYS A 132 3.41 9.93 -14.56
C CYS A 132 3.29 11.46 -14.64
N GLN A 133 3.25 12.16 -13.51
CA GLN A 133 3.16 13.63 -13.45
C GLN A 133 4.40 14.29 -14.08
N ASN A 134 5.59 13.78 -13.81
CA ASN A 134 6.83 14.31 -14.38
C ASN A 134 6.84 14.20 -15.92
N LEU A 135 6.41 13.06 -16.46
CA LEU A 135 6.33 12.86 -17.91
C LEU A 135 5.31 13.79 -18.58
N GLN A 136 4.19 14.09 -17.92
CA GLN A 136 3.20 15.05 -18.41
C GLN A 136 3.76 16.49 -18.42
N GLN A 137 4.56 16.86 -17.42
CA GLN A 137 5.18 18.17 -17.35
C GLN A 137 6.29 18.36 -18.40
N GLU A 138 7.09 17.32 -18.67
CA GLU A 138 8.12 17.35 -19.71
C GLU A 138 7.52 17.48 -21.12
N SER A 139 6.41 16.78 -21.39
CA SER A 139 5.72 16.87 -22.69
C SER A 139 5.05 18.22 -22.92
N ALA A 140 4.54 18.87 -21.87
CA ALA A 140 3.94 20.20 -21.95
C ALA A 140 4.94 21.36 -22.16
N GLN A 141 6.24 21.14 -21.98
CA GLN A 141 7.30 22.16 -22.19
C GLN A 141 7.88 22.17 -23.60
N ILE A 142 7.49 21.21 -24.45
CA ILE A 142 8.00 21.03 -25.81
C ILE A 142 7.02 21.60 -26.86
N GLU A 143 5.80 22.00 -26.45
CA GLU A 143 4.81 22.72 -27.27
C GLU A 143 4.88 24.23 -27.07
#